data_AF-A0AAV0YIP1-F1
#
_entry.id   AF-A0AAV0YIP1-F1
#
_cell.length_a   1.000
_cell.length_b   1.000
_cell.length_c   1.000
_cell.angle_alpha   90.00
_cell.angle_beta   90.00
_cell.angle_gamma   90.00
#
_symmetry.space_group_name_H-M   'P 1'
#
loop_
_entity.id
_entity.type
_entity.pdbx_description
1 polymer ?
#
loop_
_entity_poly.entity_id
_entity_poly.type
_entity_poly.pdbx_seq_one_letter_code
_entity_poly.pdbx_strand_id
1 'polypeptide(L)'
;MKAIGFSPPPTKWKGSCQASNFTCNNKLIGAKFYPPLHNELTSKDIEASRDSRGHGTHTTSTVAGNSISMASMLGLAQGTARGGVPSARVAVYKVCWFEGCNEAGILAAFDDAIKDGVDIISVSIGGKDSTKIICFKDAL
;
A
#
# COMPACT_ATOMS: atom_id res chain seq x y z
N MET A 1 5.80 10.34 1.62
CA MET A 1 4.85 11.40 1.18
C MET A 1 4.91 12.57 2.16
N LYS A 2 4.98 13.82 1.69
CA LYS A 2 5.02 15.00 2.58
C LYS A 2 3.65 15.27 3.20
N ALA A 3 3.61 15.76 4.44
CA ALA A 3 2.35 16.01 5.18
C ALA A 3 2.03 17.50 5.38
N ILE A 4 2.65 18.39 4.61
CA ILE A 4 2.44 19.84 4.72
C ILE A 4 0.98 20.17 4.41
N GLY A 5 0.31 20.89 5.31
CA GLY A 5 -1.10 21.28 5.17
C GLY A 5 -2.12 20.23 5.62
N PHE A 6 -1.67 19.09 6.16
CA PHE A 6 -2.57 18.06 6.68
C PHE A 6 -2.77 18.21 8.19
N SER A 7 -4.03 18.34 8.61
CA SER A 7 -4.46 18.23 10.02
C SER A 7 -4.18 16.83 10.58
N PRO A 8 -4.34 16.55 11.89
CA PRO A 8 -4.24 15.18 12.41
C PRO A 8 -5.14 14.17 11.67
N PRO A 9 -4.85 12.85 11.76
CA PRO A 9 -5.71 11.83 11.18
C PRO A 9 -7.17 11.95 11.62
N PRO A 10 -8.16 11.64 10.76
CA PRO A 10 -9.58 11.70 11.11
C PRO A 10 -9.91 10.82 12.32
N THR A 11 -10.85 11.25 13.18
CA THR A 11 -11.24 10.50 14.38
C THR A 11 -11.84 9.12 14.10
N LYS A 12 -12.39 8.91 12.90
CA LYS A 12 -12.90 7.59 12.46
C LYS A 12 -11.79 6.58 12.16
N TRP A 13 -10.56 7.05 11.95
CA TRP A 13 -9.43 6.20 11.57
C TRP A 13 -8.99 5.34 12.77
N LYS A 14 -8.96 4.02 12.58
CA LYS A 14 -8.61 3.05 13.63
C LYS A 14 -7.30 2.31 13.36
N GLY A 15 -6.69 2.54 12.20
CA GLY A 15 -5.47 1.85 11.82
C GLY A 15 -4.22 2.36 12.56
N SER A 16 -3.19 1.54 12.49
CA SER A 16 -1.90 1.75 13.16
C SER A 16 -0.77 1.99 12.17
N CYS A 17 0.34 2.51 12.67
CA CYS A 17 1.60 2.50 11.95
C CYS A 17 2.53 1.44 12.53
N GLN A 18 2.54 0.25 11.93
CA GLN A 18 3.53 -0.78 12.22
C GLN A 18 4.86 -0.40 11.57
N ALA A 19 5.77 0.01 12.43
CA ALA A 19 6.95 0.79 12.10
C ALA A 19 8.24 0.05 12.51
N SER A 20 8.67 -0.95 11.74
CA SER A 20 10.09 -1.32 11.71
C SER A 20 10.80 -0.39 10.73
N ASN A 21 11.53 0.61 11.22
CA ASN A 21 12.26 1.59 10.39
C ASN A 21 11.41 2.38 9.38
N PHE A 22 10.15 2.65 9.72
CA PHE A 22 9.19 3.37 8.88
C PHE A 22 8.28 4.26 9.73
N THR A 23 8.07 5.52 9.36
CA THR A 23 7.26 6.45 10.18
C THR A 23 6.10 7.01 9.38
N CYS A 24 4.90 6.86 9.94
CA CYS A 24 3.69 7.50 9.43
C CYS A 24 3.67 8.99 9.77
N ASN A 25 2.84 9.75 9.05
CA ASN A 25 2.62 11.16 9.28
C ASN A 25 1.17 11.51 8.95
N ASN A 26 0.82 12.80 8.95
CA ASN A 26 -0.55 13.19 8.65
C ASN A 26 -0.98 12.85 7.20
N LYS A 27 -0.08 12.66 6.24
CA LYS A 27 -0.47 12.23 4.88
C LYS A 27 -0.62 10.71 4.79
N LEU A 28 0.41 9.99 5.24
CA LEU A 28 0.45 8.54 5.31
C LEU A 28 0.14 8.13 6.76
N ILE A 29 -1.13 7.86 7.04
CA ILE A 29 -1.67 7.73 8.40
C ILE A 29 -1.65 6.29 8.94
N GLY A 30 -1.39 5.31 8.07
CA GLY A 30 -1.34 3.89 8.43
C GLY A 30 -0.34 3.13 7.58
N ALA A 31 0.28 2.13 8.18
CA ALA A 31 1.21 1.24 7.51
C ALA A 31 1.23 -0.12 8.20
N LYS A 32 0.93 -1.19 7.47
CA LYS A 32 1.01 -2.58 7.91
C LYS A 32 1.70 -3.41 6.82
N PHE A 33 2.29 -4.53 7.21
CA PHE A 33 2.84 -5.52 6.29
C PHE A 33 2.44 -6.92 6.72
N TYR A 34 2.33 -7.83 5.76
CA TYR A 34 1.86 -9.20 5.96
C TYR A 34 2.90 -10.20 5.49
N PRO A 35 2.99 -11.39 6.10
CA PRO A 35 4.06 -12.34 5.82
C PRO A 35 4.22 -12.68 4.33
N PRO A 36 5.46 -12.88 3.85
CA PRO A 36 5.71 -13.30 2.48
C PRO A 36 5.18 -14.69 2.17
N LEU A 37 5.19 -15.05 0.89
CA LEU A 37 4.93 -16.42 0.46
C LEU A 37 5.90 -17.37 1.17
N HIS A 38 5.37 -18.49 1.68
CA HIS A 38 6.14 -19.49 2.44
C HIS A 38 6.89 -18.95 3.68
N ASN A 39 6.58 -17.73 4.14
CA ASN A 39 7.33 -17.04 5.21
C ASN A 39 8.83 -16.84 4.90
N GLU A 40 9.20 -16.80 3.61
CA GLU A 40 10.58 -16.61 3.18
C GLU A 40 10.80 -15.20 2.62
N LEU A 41 11.77 -14.49 3.18
CA LEU A 41 12.24 -13.20 2.67
C LEU A 41 13.47 -13.41 1.79
N THR A 42 13.54 -12.68 0.67
CA THR A 42 14.76 -12.64 -0.14
C THR A 42 15.68 -11.50 0.29
N SER A 43 16.92 -11.50 -0.19
CA SER A 43 17.85 -10.38 0.02
C SER A 43 17.38 -9.04 -0.58
N LYS A 44 16.31 -9.05 -1.38
CA LYS A 44 15.69 -7.86 -1.99
C LYS A 44 14.51 -7.33 -1.17
N ASP A 45 14.12 -8.06 -0.12
CA ASP A 45 13.01 -7.71 0.74
C ASP A 45 13.47 -6.92 1.97
N ILE A 46 12.58 -6.05 2.44
CA ILE A 46 12.73 -5.34 3.71
C ILE A 46 11.52 -5.73 4.55
N GLU A 47 11.75 -6.36 5.71
CA GLU A 47 10.72 -6.78 6.67
C GLU A 47 10.12 -5.58 7.42
N ALA A 48 9.45 -4.74 6.63
CA ALA A 48 8.78 -3.53 7.05
C ALA A 48 7.73 -3.16 6.01
N SER A 49 6.84 -2.25 6.38
CA SER A 49 5.91 -1.57 5.46
C SER A 49 6.61 -0.74 4.38
N ARG A 50 7.94 -0.59 4.45
CA ARG A 50 8.76 0.08 3.44
C ARG A 50 8.72 -0.68 2.12
N ASP A 51 8.47 0.06 1.05
CA ASP A 51 8.54 -0.44 -0.32
C ASP A 51 10.01 -0.49 -0.79
N SER A 52 10.49 -1.67 -1.17
CA SER A 52 11.83 -1.89 -1.71
C SER A 52 11.84 -2.06 -3.24
N ARG A 53 10.67 -2.13 -3.89
CA ARG A 53 10.54 -2.40 -5.34
C ARG A 53 10.07 -1.18 -6.13
N GLY A 54 9.27 -0.31 -5.51
CA GLY A 54 8.74 0.92 -6.10
C GLY A 54 7.32 0.81 -6.64
N HIS A 55 6.80 -0.40 -6.89
CA HIS A 55 5.45 -0.60 -7.44
C HIS A 55 4.38 0.05 -6.55
N GLY A 56 4.43 -0.21 -5.24
CA GLY A 56 3.49 0.37 -4.28
C GLY A 56 3.63 1.90 -4.20
N THR A 57 4.85 2.42 -4.23
CA THR A 57 5.11 3.87 -4.24
C THR A 57 4.52 4.54 -5.48
N HIS A 58 4.67 3.92 -6.66
CA HIS A 58 4.15 4.43 -7.92
C HIS A 58 2.62 4.43 -7.98
N THR A 59 1.97 3.32 -7.60
CA THR A 59 0.49 3.25 -7.60
C THR A 59 -0.10 4.20 -6.58
N THR A 60 0.46 4.27 -5.38
CA THR A 60 -0.03 5.15 -4.32
C THR A 60 0.14 6.62 -4.67
N SER A 61 1.25 7.01 -5.32
CA SER A 61 1.44 8.40 -5.79
C SER A 61 0.49 8.77 -6.92
N THR A 62 0.10 7.82 -7.77
CA THR A 62 -0.90 8.02 -8.84
C THR A 62 -2.30 8.23 -8.26
N VAL A 63 -2.66 7.53 -7.18
CA VAL A 63 -3.97 7.69 -6.54
C VAL A 63 -4.03 8.97 -5.71
N ALA A 64 -3.05 9.19 -4.83
CA ALA A 64 -3.11 10.21 -3.80
C ALA A 64 -1.78 10.95 -3.56
N GLY A 65 -0.87 11.00 -4.53
CA GLY A 65 0.36 11.78 -4.42
C GLY A 65 0.07 13.28 -4.27
N ASN A 66 0.86 13.96 -3.44
CA ASN A 66 0.83 15.43 -3.38
C ASN A 66 1.33 16.02 -4.70
N SER A 67 0.98 17.28 -4.97
CA SER A 67 1.53 18.04 -6.09
C SER A 67 3.03 18.26 -5.91
N ILE A 68 3.83 17.78 -6.86
CA ILE A 68 5.27 17.96 -6.93
C ILE A 68 5.59 18.63 -8.26
N SER A 69 6.05 19.88 -8.21
CA SER A 69 6.52 20.63 -9.38
C SER A 69 7.86 20.10 -9.88
N MET A 70 8.13 20.27 -11.18
CA MET A 70 9.38 19.87 -11.83
C MET A 70 9.69 18.36 -11.69
N ALA A 71 8.65 17.54 -11.56
CA ALA A 71 8.81 16.09 -11.63
C ALA A 71 9.16 15.70 -13.06
N SER A 72 10.16 14.83 -13.22
CA SER A 72 10.55 14.25 -14.50
C SER A 72 11.29 12.93 -14.28
N MET A 73 11.33 12.09 -15.31
CA MET A 73 12.20 10.91 -15.36
C MET A 73 13.32 11.20 -16.36
N LEU A 74 14.52 11.55 -15.88
CA LEU A 74 15.65 11.92 -16.74
C LEU A 74 15.30 13.02 -17.77
N GLY A 75 14.44 13.98 -17.39
CA GLY A 75 13.94 15.05 -18.26
C GLY A 75 12.67 14.73 -19.05
N LEU A 76 12.25 13.46 -19.11
CA LEU A 76 10.99 13.07 -19.76
C LEU A 76 9.78 13.40 -18.88
N ALA A 77 8.67 13.74 -19.55
CA ALA A 77 7.39 14.09 -18.93
C ALA A 77 7.51 15.19 -17.86
N GLN A 78 8.36 16.20 -18.11
CA GLN A 78 8.56 17.30 -17.19
C GLN A 78 7.25 18.05 -16.93
N GLY A 79 6.89 18.17 -15.65
CA GLY A 79 5.66 18.87 -15.26
C GLY A 79 5.39 18.82 -13.77
N THR A 80 4.10 18.95 -13.43
CA THR A 80 3.63 18.78 -12.05
C THR A 80 2.99 17.41 -11.91
N ALA A 81 3.65 16.50 -11.17
CA ALA A 81 3.07 15.21 -10.82
C ALA A 81 2.11 15.38 -9.63
N ARG A 82 0.94 14.74 -9.69
CA ARG A 82 -0.02 14.66 -8.58
C ARG A 82 -0.86 13.39 -8.69
N GLY A 83 -1.44 12.97 -7.58
CA GLY A 83 -2.45 11.92 -7.59
C GLY A 83 -3.82 12.41 -8.05
N GLY A 84 -4.75 11.48 -8.27
CA GLY A 84 -6.16 11.76 -8.49
C GLY A 84 -6.77 12.61 -7.38
N VAL A 85 -6.49 12.29 -6.11
CA VAL A 85 -6.96 13.05 -4.94
C VAL A 85 -5.78 13.43 -4.03
N PRO A 86 -5.07 14.55 -4.30
CA PRO A 86 -3.88 14.94 -3.53
C PRO A 86 -4.13 15.21 -2.05
N SER A 87 -5.36 15.56 -1.66
CA SER A 87 -5.76 15.79 -0.27
C SER A 87 -6.16 14.52 0.50
N ALA A 88 -6.28 13.37 -0.17
CA ALA A 88 -6.66 12.11 0.48
C ALA A 88 -5.57 11.64 1.46
N ARG A 89 -5.98 10.97 2.53
CA ARG A 89 -5.05 10.26 3.44
C ARG A 89 -4.72 8.89 2.83
N VAL A 90 -3.53 8.39 3.13
CA VAL A 90 -3.07 7.09 2.63
C VAL A 90 -2.85 6.16 3.82
N ALA A 91 -3.29 4.92 3.68
CA ALA A 91 -2.86 3.80 4.50
C ALA A 91 -2.30 2.72 3.58
N VAL A 92 -1.14 2.14 3.93
CA VAL A 92 -0.48 1.11 3.12
C VAL A 92 -0.55 -0.25 3.79
N TYR A 93 -0.88 -1.26 2.99
CA TYR A 93 -0.97 -2.66 3.41
C TYR A 93 -0.07 -3.47 2.48
N LYS A 94 1.17 -3.72 2.90
CA LYS A 94 2.16 -4.41 2.08
C LYS A 94 1.94 -5.92 2.13
N VAL A 95 1.46 -6.47 1.02
CA VAL A 95 1.17 -7.90 0.84
C VAL A 95 2.04 -8.58 -0.21
N CYS A 96 2.85 -7.78 -0.92
CA CYS A 96 3.73 -8.24 -1.97
C CYS A 96 5.19 -8.06 -1.58
N TRP A 97 5.95 -9.07 -1.94
CA TRP A 97 7.37 -9.24 -1.72
C TRP A 97 8.04 -9.54 -3.06
N PHE A 98 9.35 -9.81 -3.06
CA PHE A 98 10.07 -10.06 -4.30
C PHE A 98 9.50 -11.26 -5.09
N GLU A 99 9.19 -12.37 -4.39
CA GLU A 99 8.69 -13.62 -4.99
C GLU A 99 7.19 -13.60 -5.33
N GLY A 100 6.45 -12.57 -4.90
CA GLY A 100 5.02 -12.45 -5.20
C GLY A 100 4.20 -11.94 -4.02
N CYS A 101 2.89 -12.14 -4.12
CA CYS A 101 1.92 -11.68 -3.14
C CYS A 101 1.22 -12.88 -2.51
N ASN A 102 1.21 -12.95 -1.18
CA ASN A 102 0.60 -14.06 -0.45
C ASN A 102 -0.92 -13.87 -0.37
N GLU A 103 -1.71 -14.82 -0.87
CA GLU A 103 -3.19 -14.76 -0.87
C GLU A 103 -3.76 -14.61 0.55
N ALA A 104 -3.23 -15.35 1.52
CA ALA A 104 -3.63 -15.22 2.92
C ALA A 104 -3.29 -13.82 3.47
N GLY A 105 -2.14 -13.26 3.08
CA GLY A 105 -1.74 -11.90 3.40
C GLY A 105 -2.64 -10.85 2.75
N ILE A 106 -3.10 -11.08 1.52
CA ILE A 106 -4.08 -10.22 0.83
C ILE A 106 -5.40 -10.20 1.59
N LEU A 107 -5.94 -11.35 1.98
CA LEU A 107 -7.19 -11.43 2.73
C LEU A 107 -7.07 -10.78 4.11
N ALA A 108 -5.97 -11.02 4.84
CA ALA A 108 -5.70 -10.37 6.12
C ALA A 108 -5.60 -8.84 5.98
N ALA A 109 -4.98 -8.35 4.89
CA ALA A 109 -4.92 -6.93 4.59
C ALA A 109 -6.29 -6.31 4.32
N PHE A 110 -7.19 -7.02 3.63
CA PHE A 110 -8.56 -6.55 3.43
C PHE A 110 -9.32 -6.46 4.74
N ASP A 111 -9.27 -7.49 5.59
CA ASP A 111 -9.93 -7.49 6.90
C ASP A 111 -9.47 -6.30 7.76
N ASP A 112 -8.15 -6.11 7.85
CA ASP A 112 -7.55 -4.98 8.55
C ASP A 112 -7.95 -3.63 7.93
N ALA A 113 -7.94 -3.50 6.61
CA ALA A 113 -8.28 -2.25 5.94
C ALA A 113 -9.74 -1.83 6.22
N ILE A 114 -10.66 -2.80 6.16
CA ILE A 114 -12.08 -2.60 6.50
C ILE A 114 -12.22 -2.19 7.96
N LYS A 115 -11.57 -2.91 8.88
CA LYS A 115 -11.59 -2.65 10.32
C LYS A 115 -10.98 -1.28 10.67
N ASP A 116 -9.91 -0.89 9.99
CA ASP A 116 -9.22 0.38 10.17
C ASP A 116 -10.06 1.58 9.70
N GLY A 117 -11.09 1.33 8.87
CA GLY A 117 -12.02 2.32 8.38
C GLY A 117 -11.55 3.05 7.13
N VAL A 118 -10.88 2.35 6.19
CA VAL A 118 -10.55 2.91 4.87
C VAL A 118 -11.83 3.21 4.08
N ASP A 119 -11.82 4.29 3.30
CA ASP A 119 -12.98 4.69 2.48
C ASP A 119 -12.99 4.01 1.10
N ILE A 120 -11.82 3.80 0.50
CA ILE A 120 -11.61 3.18 -0.81
C ILE A 120 -10.32 2.35 -0.76
N ILE A 121 -10.33 1.18 -1.40
CA ILE A 121 -9.14 0.34 -1.55
C ILE A 121 -8.69 0.36 -3.01
N SER A 122 -7.41 0.67 -3.25
CA SER A 122 -6.77 0.57 -4.57
C SER A 122 -5.85 -0.65 -4.59
N VAL A 123 -6.16 -1.62 -5.45
CA VAL A 123 -5.46 -2.91 -5.53
C VAL A 123 -4.98 -3.13 -6.96
N SER A 124 -3.67 -3.07 -7.18
CA SER A 124 -3.04 -3.27 -8.50
C SER A 124 -2.25 -4.58 -8.53
N ILE A 125 -2.92 -5.67 -8.15
CA ILE A 125 -2.39 -7.03 -8.15
C ILE A 125 -3.49 -7.97 -8.68
N GLY A 126 -3.08 -9.12 -9.23
CA GLY A 126 -3.99 -10.13 -9.74
C GLY A 126 -3.26 -11.47 -9.89
N GLY A 127 -4.02 -12.56 -9.82
CA GLY A 127 -3.50 -13.90 -10.08
C GLY A 127 -3.27 -14.14 -11.56
N LYS A 128 -2.43 -15.12 -11.89
CA LYS A 128 -2.41 -15.70 -13.24
C LYS A 128 -3.58 -16.66 -13.35
N ASP A 129 -4.35 -16.55 -14.43
CA ASP A 129 -5.49 -17.45 -14.64
C ASP A 129 -4.96 -18.83 -15.05
N SER A 130 -5.07 -19.83 -14.16
CA SER A 130 -5.13 -21.28 -14.46
C SER A 130 -5.06 -22.13 -13.19
N THR A 131 -6.23 -22.30 -12.57
CA THR A 131 -6.80 -23.53 -11.95
C THR A 131 -7.85 -23.03 -10.97
N LYS A 132 -9.11 -23.48 -11.07
CA LYS A 132 -10.12 -23.23 -10.03
C LYS A 132 -9.65 -23.86 -8.72
N ILE A 133 -8.88 -23.13 -7.92
CA ILE A 133 -8.75 -23.41 -6.50
C ILE A 133 -10.06 -22.89 -5.90
N ILE A 134 -10.98 -23.81 -5.69
CA ILE A 134 -12.19 -23.53 -4.93
C ILE A 134 -11.73 -23.41 -3.47
N CYS A 135 -11.43 -22.19 -3.01
CA CYS A 135 -11.08 -21.91 -1.60
C CYS A 135 -12.27 -22.13 -0.64
N PHE A 136 -13.46 -22.38 -1.18
CA PHE A 136 -14.69 -22.61 -0.42
C PHE A 136 -15.35 -23.92 -0.88
N LYS A 137 -14.73 -25.07 -0.58
CA LYS A 137 -15.41 -26.37 -0.74
C LYS A 137 -16.34 -26.70 0.43
N ASP A 138 -16.17 -26.01 1.57
CA ASP A 138 -16.84 -26.35 2.83
C ASP A 138 -17.85 -25.28 3.29
N ALA A 139 -18.33 -24.43 2.39
CA ALA A 139 -19.31 -23.37 2.71
C ALA A 139 -20.77 -23.77 2.41
N LEU A 140 -21.07 -25.06 2.27
CA LEU A 140 -22.43 -25.62 2.17
C LEU A 140 -22.55 -26.89 3.02
#